data_AF-A0A284RUV9-F1
#
_entry.id   AF-A0A284RUV9-F1
#
_cell.length_a   1.000
_cell.length_b   1.000
_cell.length_c   1.000
_cell.angle_alpha   90.00
_cell.angle_beta   90.00
_cell.angle_gamma   90.00
#
_symmetry.space_group_name_H-M   'P 1'
#
loop_
_entity.id
_entity.type
_entity.pdbx_description
1 polymer ?
#
loop_
_entity_poly.entity_id
_entity_poly.type
_entity_poly.pdbx_seq_one_letter_code
_entity_poly.pdbx_strand_id
1 'polypeptide(L)' 'MRDHKSDGEPETHFTIDVTSNVFEGKSTMQRHRLIYSALSTELAEGLHSLSLKTKSQTEAEKQVVT' A
#
# COMPACT_ATOMS: atom_id res chain seq x y z
N MET A 1 35.31 4.69 -19.41
CA MET A 1 34.66 3.74 -18.48
C MET A 1 33.43 4.43 -17.91
N ARG A 2 32.24 3.88 -18.13
CA ARG A 2 30.98 4.37 -17.54
C ARG A 2 30.28 3.16 -16.92
N ASP A 3 30.69 2.83 -15.71
CA ASP A 3 30.06 1.81 -14.90
C ASP A 3 28.86 2.46 -14.20
N HIS A 4 27.68 2.38 -14.83
CA HIS A 4 26.42 2.53 -14.10
C HIS A 4 26.25 1.26 -13.26
N LYS A 5 26.81 1.26 -12.05
CA LYS A 5 26.36 0.33 -11.01
C LYS A 5 25.02 0.85 -10.50
N SER A 6 23.93 0.29 -11.01
CA SER A 6 22.69 0.21 -10.25
C SER A 6 22.98 -0.79 -9.13
N ASP A 7 23.53 -0.27 -8.03
CA ASP A 7 23.69 -1.01 -6.78
C ASP A 7 22.29 -1.45 -6.39
N GLY A 8 22.03 -2.75 -6.46
CA GLY A 8 20.76 -3.35 -6.11
C GLY A 8 20.54 -3.19 -4.62
N GLU A 9 20.07 -2.03 -4.21
CA GLU A 9 19.41 -1.89 -2.93
C GLU A 9 18.27 -2.92 -2.91
N PRO A 10 18.09 -3.70 -1.83
CA PRO A 10 16.95 -4.58 -1.71
C PRO A 10 15.70 -3.70 -1.62
N GLU A 11 15.15 -3.36 -2.79
CA GLU A 11 13.85 -2.70 -2.93
C GLU A 11 12.82 -3.67 -2.36
N THR A 12 12.60 -3.55 -1.06
CA THR A 12 11.70 -4.42 -0.34
C THR A 12 10.31 -3.88 -0.61
N HIS A 13 9.74 -4.28 -1.75
CA HIS A 13 8.41 -3.87 -2.15
C HIS A 13 7.36 -4.61 -1.32
N PHE A 14 6.70 -3.90 -0.41
CA PHE A 14 5.60 -4.48 0.35
C PHE A 14 4.27 -4.14 -0.30
N THR A 15 3.41 -5.13 -0.48
CA THR A 15 2.02 -4.91 -0.93
C THR A 15 1.08 -5.22 0.22
N ILE A 16 0.22 -4.27 0.55
CA ILE A 16 -0.76 -4.40 1.63
C ILE A 16 -2.15 -4.29 1.04
N ASP A 17 -2.90 -5.39 1.08
CA ASP A 17 -4.32 -5.44 0.74
C ASP A 17 -5.14 -5.26 2.02
N VAL A 18 -5.93 -4.19 2.08
CA VAL A 18 -6.82 -3.92 3.22
C VAL A 18 -8.25 -3.77 2.71
N THR A 19 -9.14 -4.59 3.25
CA THR A 19 -10.58 -4.53 3.01
C THR A 19 -11.28 -4.05 4.26
N SER A 20 -12.02 -2.94 4.18
CA SER A 20 -12.79 -2.44 5.32
C SER A 20 -13.92 -1.51 4.89
N ASN A 21 -15.00 -1.47 5.68
CA ASN A 21 -16.11 -0.52 5.55
C ASN A 21 -15.64 0.94 5.68
N VAL A 22 -14.58 1.21 6.44
CA VAL A 22 -14.12 2.59 6.68
C VAL A 22 -13.64 3.30 5.41
N PHE A 23 -13.39 2.53 4.35
CA PHE A 23 -13.00 3.04 3.04
C PHE A 23 -14.20 3.34 2.13
N GLU A 24 -15.40 2.94 2.53
CA GLU A 24 -16.64 3.24 1.83
C GLU A 24 -16.87 4.77 1.83
N GLY A 25 -17.16 5.33 0.66
CA GLY A 25 -17.29 6.78 0.47
C GLY A 25 -15.99 7.59 0.56
N LYS A 26 -14.83 6.98 0.86
CA LYS A 26 -13.52 7.66 0.85
C LYS A 26 -12.83 7.52 -0.50
N SER A 27 -12.21 8.59 -0.98
CA SER A 27 -11.37 8.56 -2.19
C SER A 27 -10.06 7.78 -1.96
N THR A 28 -9.48 7.23 -3.02
CA THR A 28 -8.22 6.47 -2.98
C THR A 28 -7.11 7.19 -2.19
N MET A 29 -6.92 8.49 -2.40
CA MET A 29 -5.92 9.27 -1.64
C MET A 29 -6.21 9.33 -0.13
N GLN A 30 -7.47 9.44 0.28
CA GLN A 30 -7.83 9.45 1.72
C GLN A 30 -7.57 8.08 2.36
N ARG A 31 -7.88 7.00 1.64
CA ARG A 31 -7.61 5.63 2.08
C ARG A 31 -6.11 5.42 2.25
N HIS A 32 -5.32 5.83 1.26
CA HIS A 32 -3.85 5.76 1.32
C HIS A 32 -3.33 6.57 2.50
N ARG A 33 -3.77 7.82 2.68
CA ARG A 33 -3.29 8.68 3.77
C ARG A 33 -3.58 8.09 5.15
N LEU A 34 -4.74 7.46 5.35
CA LEU A 34 -5.06 6.76 6.60
C LEU A 34 -4.08 5.63 6.90
N ILE A 35 -3.81 4.78 5.91
CA ILE A 35 -2.92 3.63 6.09
C ILE A 35 -1.47 4.07 6.19
N TYR A 36 -1.01 5.00 5.35
CA TYR A 36 0.31 5.59 5.48
C TYR A 36 0.49 6.24 6.85
N SER A 37 -0.51 6.94 7.39
CA SER A 37 -0.41 7.52 8.73
C SER A 37 -0.32 6.46 9.83
N ALA A 38 -1.02 5.33 9.68
CA ALA A 38 -0.95 4.22 10.64
C ALA A 38 0.40 3.49 10.56
N LEU A 39 0.90 3.26 9.35
CA LEU A 39 2.15 2.55 9.08
C LEU A 39 3.36 3.47 9.10
N SER A 40 3.21 4.80 9.16
CA SER A 40 4.32 5.76 9.04
C SER A 40 5.42 5.49 10.06
N THR A 41 5.05 5.01 11.24
CA THR A 41 5.98 4.66 12.32
C THR A 41 6.83 3.44 11.94
N GLU A 42 6.20 2.38 11.41
CA GLU A 42 6.89 1.16 10.95
C GLU A 42 7.65 1.40 9.63
N LEU A 43 7.16 2.33 8.80
CA LEU A 43 7.77 2.68 7.53
C LEU A 43 9.07 3.48 7.66
N ALA A 44 9.13 4.31 8.71
CA ALA A 44 10.30 5.09 9.03
C ALA A 44 11.52 4.22 9.36
N GLU A 45 11.33 2.93 9.66
CA GLU A 45 12.40 1.99 10.04
C GLU A 45 13.21 1.44 8.85
N GLY A 46 12.88 1.80 7.60
CA GLY A 46 13.74 1.49 6.44
C GLY A 46 13.03 0.99 5.19
N LEU A 47 11.74 1.32 5.03
CA LEU A 47 10.89 0.75 4.00
C LEU A 47 10.73 1.76 2.84
N HIS A 48 11.50 1.57 1.77
CA HIS A 48 11.61 2.54 0.67
C HIS A 48 10.38 2.61 -0.27
N SER A 49 9.62 1.51 -0.42
CA SER A 49 8.41 1.53 -1.24
C SER A 49 7.36 0.50 -0.79
N LEU A 50 6.11 0.95 -0.70
CA LEU A 50 4.96 0.09 -0.42
C LEU A 50 3.80 0.40 -1.36
N SER A 51 3.09 -0.64 -1.76
CA SER A 51 1.86 -0.57 -2.56
C SER A 51 0.66 -0.85 -1.68
N LEU A 52 -0.25 0.12 -1.57
CA LEU A 52 -1.52 -0.05 -0.86
C LEU A 52 -2.61 -0.44 -1.85
N LYS A 53 -3.28 -1.54 -1.56
CA LYS A 53 -4.52 -1.95 -2.22
C LYS A 53 -5.65 -1.85 -1.22
N THR A 54 -6.33 -0.71 -1.26
CA THR A 54 -7.44 -0.42 -0.34
C THR A 54 -8.78 -0.69 -1.00
N LYS A 55 -9.46 -1.76 -0.59
CA LYS A 55 -10.79 -2.11 -1.08
C LYS A 55 -11.85 -1.76 -0.04
N SER A 56 -12.97 -1.20 -0.47
CA SER A 56 -14.14 -1.10 0.40
C SER A 56 -14.76 -2.48 0.63
N GLN A 57 -15.46 -2.67 1.75
CA GLN A 57 -16.20 -3.92 1.98
C GLN A 57 -17.17 -4.20 0.83
N THR A 58 -17.90 -3.19 0.35
CA THR A 58 -18.81 -3.29 -0.79
C THR A 58 -18.12 -3.79 -2.07
N GLU A 59 -16.88 -3.36 -2.33
CA GLU A 59 -16.11 -3.82 -3.50
C GLU A 59 -15.57 -5.24 -3.32
N ALA A 60 -15.18 -5.62 -2.11
CA ALA A 60 -14.71 -6.97 -1.82
C ALA A 60 -15.86 -7.99 -1.81
N GLU A 61 -17.03 -7.63 -1.29
CA GLU A 61 -18.24 -8.44 -1.29
C GLU A 61 -18.69 -8.78 -2.71
N LYS A 62 -18.50 -7.85 -3.67
CA LYS A 62 -18.76 -8.11 -5.08
C LYS A 62 -17.83 -9.17 -5.71
N GLN A 63 -16.72 -9.52 -5.06
CA GLN A 63 -15.71 -10.45 -5.57
C GLN A 63 -15.78 -11.85 -4.94
N VAL A 64 -16.65 -12.07 -3.94
CA VAL A 64 -16.83 -13.38 -3.27
C VAL A 64 -17.98 -14.20 -3.88
N VAL A 65 -18.73 -13.64 -4.83
CA VAL A 65 -19.79 -14.36 -5.55
C VAL A 65 -19.26 -14.85 -6.89
N THR A 66 -18.42 -15.88 -6.88
CA THR A 66 -18.19 -16.77 -8.03
C THR A 66 -17.87 -18.16 -7.53
#